data_AF-A0A0F9PCS3-F1
#
_entry.id   AF-A0A0F9PCS3-F1
#
_cell.length_a   1.000
_cell.length_b   1.000
_cell.length_c   1.000
_cell.angle_alpha   90.00
_cell.angle_beta   90.00
_cell.angle_gamma   90.00
#
_symmetry.space_group_name_H-M   'P 1'
#
loop_
_entity.id
_entity.type
_entity.pdbx_description
1 polymer ?
#
loop_
_entity_poly.entity_id
_entity_poly.type
_entity_poly.pdbx_seq_one_letter_code
_entity_poly.pdbx_strand_id
1 'polypeptide(L)'
;MTLRAWSPGVLAPAYHPAGRRRSQVHECGHHRAGRRQKAYLDDYHEKVRRLHVLSTHAVRQFLGTREEGDPRVDYLVGLEAFKNMANAQISCLLRLATEKLGVSQEDFLALAAEELGKQVETMQEDLAVIGWNEDGTIKLDLQAHLEKTKGWPL
;
A
#
# COMPACT_ATOMS: atom_id res chain seq x y z
N MET A 1 -39.98 81.68 12.19
CA MET A 1 -40.34 80.24 12.15
C MET A 1 -39.38 79.49 13.06
N THR A 2 -39.83 79.13 14.25
CA THR A 2 -39.15 78.27 15.23
C THR A 2 -39.56 76.82 14.99
N LEU A 3 -38.60 75.91 14.86
CA LEU A 3 -38.77 74.49 15.21
C LEU A 3 -37.47 73.94 15.82
N ARG A 4 -37.59 73.48 17.08
CA ARG A 4 -36.67 72.59 17.80
C ARG A 4 -36.79 71.17 17.25
N ALA A 5 -35.69 70.42 17.27
CA ALA A 5 -35.57 68.99 17.64
C ALA A 5 -34.24 68.46 17.06
N TRP A 6 -33.45 67.56 17.62
CA TRP A 6 -33.48 66.69 18.79
C TRP A 6 -32.03 66.14 18.91
N SER A 7 -31.51 65.93 20.12
CA SER A 7 -30.34 65.06 20.34
C SER A 7 -30.81 63.82 21.10
N PRO A 8 -30.35 62.63 20.70
CA PRO A 8 -29.65 61.76 21.64
C PRO A 8 -28.40 61.16 20.96
N GLY A 9 -27.23 61.15 21.59
CA GLY A 9 -26.99 60.38 22.80
C GLY A 9 -26.63 58.95 22.38
N VAL A 10 -25.38 58.76 21.95
CA VAL A 10 -24.78 57.45 21.62
C VAL A 10 -24.74 56.61 22.90
N LEU A 11 -25.62 55.63 23.01
CA LEU A 11 -25.51 54.55 24.00
C LEU A 11 -24.96 53.31 23.28
N ALA A 12 -23.71 52.98 23.60
CA ALA A 12 -23.06 51.75 23.21
C ALA A 12 -23.79 50.53 23.84
N PRO A 13 -24.02 49.43 23.11
CA PRO A 13 -24.33 48.16 23.76
C PRO A 13 -23.06 47.51 24.30
N ALA A 14 -23.18 47.01 25.52
CA ALA A 14 -22.14 46.36 26.30
C ALA A 14 -21.50 45.17 25.58
N TYR A 15 -20.17 45.11 25.64
CA TYR A 15 -19.34 44.01 25.18
C TYR A 15 -19.55 42.78 26.09
N HIS A 16 -20.23 41.75 25.60
CA HIS A 16 -20.18 40.41 26.19
C HIS A 16 -19.05 39.63 25.51
N PRO A 17 -18.05 39.10 26.24
CA PRO A 17 -17.11 38.16 25.65
C PRO A 17 -17.82 36.79 25.57
N ALA A 18 -18.43 36.51 24.42
CA ALA A 18 -18.80 35.15 24.06
C ALA A 18 -17.50 34.33 23.98
N GLY A 19 -17.36 33.38 24.91
CA GLY A 19 -16.21 32.51 25.01
C GLY A 19 -15.84 31.86 23.67
N ARG A 20 -14.57 31.95 23.32
CA ARG A 20 -13.94 31.14 22.28
C ARG A 20 -14.19 29.65 22.58
N ARG A 21 -15.14 29.02 21.89
CA ARG A 21 -15.04 27.61 21.54
C ARG A 21 -14.62 27.52 20.09
N ARG A 22 -13.32 27.71 19.83
CA ARG A 22 -12.68 27.25 18.61
C ARG A 22 -11.75 26.10 18.95
N SER A 23 -11.92 25.03 18.18
CA SER A 23 -10.93 24.00 17.89
C SER A 23 -10.67 22.95 18.96
N GLN A 24 -11.48 21.89 18.94
CA GLN A 24 -11.03 20.55 19.36
C GLN A 24 -11.31 19.47 18.30
N VAL A 25 -11.81 19.84 17.11
CA VAL A 25 -12.23 18.87 16.09
C VAL A 25 -11.11 18.56 15.07
N HIS A 26 -10.04 19.36 15.01
CA HIS A 26 -8.98 19.17 14.01
C HIS A 26 -7.84 18.21 14.41
N GLU A 27 -7.61 17.95 15.70
CA GLU A 27 -6.46 17.12 16.12
C GLU A 27 -6.71 15.61 15.97
N CYS A 28 -7.96 15.16 16.05
CA CYS A 28 -8.29 13.74 15.94
C CYS A 28 -8.15 13.17 14.51
N GLY A 29 -8.27 14.02 13.49
CA GLY A 29 -8.20 13.61 12.07
C GLY A 29 -6.78 13.31 11.60
N HIS A 30 -5.81 14.15 11.95
CA HIS A 30 -4.41 13.98 11.53
C HIS A 30 -3.75 12.74 12.15
N HIS A 31 -4.05 12.43 13.42
CA HIS A 31 -3.55 11.22 14.06
C HIS A 31 -4.15 9.91 13.47
N ARG A 32 -5.38 9.94 12.94
CA ARG A 32 -5.98 8.77 12.27
C ARG A 32 -5.41 8.55 10.87
N ALA A 33 -5.25 9.62 10.08
CA ALA A 33 -4.68 9.55 8.73
C ALA A 33 -3.24 9.00 8.75
N GLY A 34 -2.39 9.48 9.68
CA GLY A 34 -1.02 8.99 9.84
C GLY A 34 -0.94 7.51 10.26
N ARG A 35 -1.87 7.01 11.09
CA ARG A 35 -1.93 5.59 11.46
C ARG A 35 -2.32 4.70 10.27
N ARG A 36 -3.27 5.13 9.44
CA ARG A 36 -3.68 4.39 8.24
C ARG A 36 -2.57 4.31 7.20
N GLN A 37 -1.88 5.42 6.97
CA GLN A 37 -0.73 5.45 6.06
C GLN A 37 0.41 4.56 6.56
N LYS A 38 0.70 4.56 7.86
CA LYS A 38 1.68 3.66 8.45
C LYS A 38 1.30 2.18 8.25
N ALA A 39 0.06 1.82 8.55
CA ALA A 39 -0.42 0.44 8.36
C ALA A 39 -0.31 -0.01 6.90
N TYR A 40 -0.62 0.88 5.95
CA TYR A 40 -0.40 0.62 4.53
C TYR A 40 1.08 0.38 4.20
N LEU A 41 1.99 1.22 4.70
CA LEU A 41 3.42 1.07 4.44
C LEU A 41 3.99 -0.22 5.06
N ASP A 42 3.55 -0.58 6.26
CA ASP A 42 3.96 -1.81 6.93
C ASP A 42 3.50 -3.04 6.12
N ASP A 43 2.25 -3.05 5.65
CA ASP A 43 1.70 -4.10 4.80
C ASP A 43 2.37 -4.15 3.41
N TYR A 44 2.62 -2.99 2.81
CA TYR A 44 3.34 -2.86 1.55
C TYR A 44 4.75 -3.46 1.65
N HIS A 45 5.51 -3.09 2.68
CA HIS A 45 6.86 -3.62 2.90
C HIS A 45 6.85 -5.13 3.10
N GLU A 46 5.88 -5.67 3.84
CA GLU A 46 5.76 -7.12 4.02
C GLU A 46 5.44 -7.83 2.70
N LYS A 47 4.53 -7.30 1.88
CA LYS A 47 4.23 -7.87 0.56
C LYS A 47 5.43 -7.80 -0.39
N VAL A 48 6.16 -6.69 -0.41
CA VAL A 48 7.40 -6.55 -1.20
C VAL A 48 8.47 -7.55 -0.72
N ARG A 49 8.62 -7.73 0.60
CA ARG A 49 9.53 -8.74 1.16
C ARG A 49 9.14 -10.15 0.71
N ARG A 50 7.86 -10.49 0.76
CA ARG A 50 7.37 -11.80 0.28
C ARG A 50 7.61 -12.01 -1.21
N LEU A 51 7.33 -11.01 -2.05
CA LEU A 51 7.65 -11.06 -3.48
C LEU A 51 9.14 -11.31 -3.71
N HIS A 52 10.00 -10.66 -2.93
CA HIS A 52 11.45 -10.86 -3.05
C HIS A 52 11.88 -12.29 -2.68
N VAL A 53 11.31 -12.88 -1.62
CA VAL A 53 11.56 -14.28 -1.24
C VAL A 53 11.09 -15.24 -2.33
N LEU A 54 9.86 -15.04 -2.84
CA LEU A 54 9.30 -15.87 -3.92
C LEU A 54 10.14 -15.74 -5.20
N SER A 55 10.57 -14.52 -5.55
CA SER A 55 11.45 -14.25 -6.69
C SER A 55 12.80 -14.93 -6.53
N THR A 56 13.37 -14.87 -5.33
CA THR A 56 14.62 -15.58 -5.00
C THR A 56 14.48 -17.06 -5.23
N HIS A 57 13.38 -17.65 -4.75
CA HIS A 57 13.12 -19.07 -4.92
C HIS A 57 12.94 -19.43 -6.40
N ALA A 58 12.08 -18.72 -7.13
CA ALA A 58 11.82 -18.95 -8.55
C ALA A 58 13.12 -18.90 -9.38
N VAL A 59 13.92 -17.85 -9.20
CA VAL A 59 15.15 -17.66 -9.97
C VAL A 59 16.20 -18.70 -9.60
N ARG A 60 16.36 -19.03 -8.31
CA ARG A 60 17.31 -20.08 -7.88
C ARG A 60 16.91 -21.45 -8.41
N GLN A 61 15.62 -21.78 -8.41
CA GLN A 61 15.14 -23.03 -9.01
C GLN A 61 15.37 -23.05 -10.52
N PHE A 62 15.14 -21.94 -11.22
CA PHE A 62 15.34 -21.87 -12.67
C PHE A 62 16.81 -21.91 -13.10
N LEU A 63 17.73 -21.34 -12.31
CA LEU A 63 19.15 -21.26 -12.64
C LEU A 63 20.00 -22.41 -12.07
N GLY A 64 19.42 -23.25 -11.23
CA GLY A 64 20.07 -24.43 -10.66
C GLY A 64 21.20 -24.10 -9.68
N THR A 65 22.32 -24.79 -9.82
CA THR A 65 23.43 -24.87 -8.83
C THR A 65 24.39 -23.67 -8.84
N ARG A 66 23.93 -22.47 -9.22
CA ARG A 66 24.75 -21.26 -9.15
C ARG A 66 25.17 -20.98 -7.71
N GLU A 67 26.39 -20.48 -7.56
CA GLU A 67 26.95 -20.13 -6.26
C GLU A 67 26.14 -19.01 -5.59
N GLU A 68 26.09 -19.04 -4.27
CA GLU A 68 25.50 -17.96 -3.51
C GLU A 68 26.31 -16.67 -3.70
N GLY A 69 25.61 -15.56 -3.98
CA GLY A 69 26.24 -14.28 -4.35
C GLY A 69 26.58 -14.14 -5.84
N ASP A 70 26.13 -15.05 -6.71
CA ASP A 70 26.23 -14.85 -8.15
C ASP A 70 25.42 -13.60 -8.56
N PRO A 71 26.06 -12.54 -9.11
CA PRO A 71 25.40 -11.28 -9.41
C PRO A 71 24.28 -11.41 -10.45
N ARG A 72 24.29 -12.47 -11.26
CA ARG A 72 23.21 -12.74 -12.22
C ARG A 72 21.95 -13.23 -11.52
N VAL A 73 22.10 -14.02 -10.45
CA VAL A 73 20.98 -14.45 -9.62
C VAL A 73 20.37 -13.22 -8.98
N ASP A 74 21.17 -12.37 -8.33
CA ASP A 74 20.69 -11.16 -7.67
C ASP A 74 19.99 -10.20 -8.64
N TYR A 75 20.55 -10.00 -9.82
CA TYR A 75 19.94 -9.19 -10.86
C TYR A 75 18.59 -9.74 -11.32
N LEU A 76 18.51 -11.04 -11.58
CA LEU A 76 17.27 -11.68 -12.05
C LEU A 76 16.21 -11.74 -10.94
N VAL A 77 16.60 -11.92 -9.69
CA VAL A 77 15.70 -11.81 -8.53
C VAL A 77 15.13 -10.40 -8.44
N GLY A 78 15.99 -9.38 -8.58
CA GLY A 78 15.56 -7.99 -8.59
C GLY A 78 14.60 -7.70 -9.74
N LEU A 79 14.88 -8.22 -10.94
CA LEU A 79 14.03 -8.04 -12.11
C LEU A 79 12.67 -8.73 -11.96
N GLU A 80 12.65 -9.96 -11.42
CA GLU A 80 11.41 -10.70 -11.19
C GLU A 80 10.54 -10.02 -10.14
N ALA A 81 11.13 -9.56 -9.03
CA ALA A 81 10.41 -8.81 -8.01
C ALA A 81 9.88 -7.48 -8.58
N PHE A 82 10.69 -6.76 -9.37
CA PHE A 82 10.30 -5.52 -10.02
C PHE A 82 9.13 -5.73 -10.99
N LYS A 83 9.18 -6.77 -11.82
CA LYS A 83 8.10 -7.10 -12.77
C LYS A 83 6.76 -7.27 -12.05
N ASN A 84 6.75 -8.02 -10.94
CA ASN A 84 5.55 -8.22 -10.13
C ASN A 84 5.06 -6.90 -9.52
N MET A 85 5.95 -6.08 -8.94
CA MET A 85 5.56 -4.76 -8.42
C MET A 85 5.01 -3.82 -9.50
N ALA A 86 5.64 -3.78 -10.67
CA ALA A 86 5.20 -2.97 -11.79
C ALA A 86 3.82 -3.41 -12.30
N ASN A 87 3.59 -4.72 -12.40
CA ASN A 87 2.27 -5.27 -12.75
C ASN A 87 1.19 -4.87 -11.74
N ALA A 88 1.47 -4.96 -10.43
CA ALA A 88 0.54 -4.49 -9.40
C ALA A 88 0.17 -3.01 -9.57
N GLN A 89 1.18 -2.15 -9.81
CA GLN A 89 0.97 -0.72 -9.98
C GLN A 89 0.16 -0.42 -11.26
N ILE A 90 0.48 -1.07 -12.37
CA ILE A 90 -0.25 -0.92 -13.64
C ILE A 90 -1.70 -1.36 -13.47
N SER A 91 -1.96 -2.52 -12.86
CA SER A 91 -3.32 -3.00 -12.59
C SER A 91 -4.09 -2.05 -11.69
N CYS A 92 -3.46 -1.49 -10.66
CA CYS A 92 -4.08 -0.50 -9.79
C CYS A 92 -4.49 0.74 -10.58
N LEU A 93 -3.57 1.32 -11.37
CA LEU A 93 -3.86 2.49 -12.20
C LEU A 93 -4.97 2.24 -13.22
N LEU A 94 -4.99 1.05 -13.85
CA LEU A 94 -6.04 0.66 -14.77
C LEU A 94 -7.40 0.63 -14.07
N ARG A 95 -7.52 -0.04 -12.93
CA ARG A 95 -8.78 -0.12 -12.16
C ARG A 95 -9.26 1.25 -11.71
N LEU A 96 -8.34 2.11 -11.28
CA LEU A 96 -8.68 3.48 -10.92
C LEU A 96 -9.22 4.28 -12.10
N ALA A 97 -8.63 4.11 -13.28
CA ALA A 97 -9.08 4.80 -14.50
C ALA A 97 -10.42 4.28 -15.04
N THR A 98 -10.73 2.99 -14.87
CA THR A 98 -11.91 2.35 -15.45
C THR A 98 -13.11 2.26 -14.50
N GLU A 99 -12.89 2.15 -13.19
CA GLU A 99 -13.94 1.87 -12.20
C GLU A 99 -14.30 3.07 -11.32
N LYS A 100 -13.47 4.11 -11.27
CA LYS A 100 -13.62 5.23 -10.31
C LYS A 100 -13.53 6.61 -10.98
N LEU A 101 -14.59 7.41 -10.86
CA LEU A 101 -14.55 8.85 -11.20
C LEU A 101 -14.26 9.66 -9.93
N GLY A 102 -12.99 10.05 -9.76
CA GLY A 102 -12.49 10.67 -8.54
C GLY A 102 -12.10 9.62 -7.51
N VAL A 103 -10.86 9.68 -7.05
CA VAL A 103 -10.24 8.65 -6.19
C VAL A 103 -9.78 9.32 -4.90
N SER A 104 -10.31 8.86 -3.76
CA SER A 104 -9.76 9.29 -2.48
C SER A 104 -8.41 8.61 -2.25
N GLN A 105 -7.53 9.23 -1.46
CA GLN A 105 -6.26 8.61 -1.11
C GLN A 105 -6.46 7.24 -0.42
N GLU A 106 -7.53 7.06 0.35
CA GLU A 106 -7.82 5.79 1.03
C GLU A 106 -8.18 4.69 0.03
N ASP A 107 -8.98 5.01 -0.98
CA ASP A 107 -9.33 4.07 -2.06
C ASP A 107 -8.09 3.68 -2.87
N PHE A 108 -7.23 4.66 -3.18
CA PHE A 108 -5.95 4.41 -3.86
C PHE A 108 -5.08 3.43 -3.07
N LEU A 109 -4.88 3.70 -1.77
CA LEU A 109 -4.02 2.86 -0.93
C LEU A 109 -4.60 1.44 -0.78
N ALA A 110 -5.92 1.31 -0.63
CA ALA A 110 -6.58 0.01 -0.54
C ALA A 110 -6.42 -0.81 -1.83
N LEU A 111 -6.64 -0.19 -2.99
CA LEU A 111 -6.48 -0.86 -4.28
C LEU A 111 -5.02 -1.22 -4.58
N ALA A 112 -4.08 -0.33 -4.24
CA ALA A 112 -2.66 -0.63 -4.40
C ALA A 112 -2.23 -1.83 -3.54
N ALA A 113 -2.72 -1.92 -2.30
CA ALA A 113 -2.46 -3.06 -1.42
C ALA A 113 -3.10 -4.36 -1.94
N GLU A 114 -4.32 -4.27 -2.48
CA GLU A 114 -5.04 -5.40 -3.09
C GLU A 114 -4.29 -5.95 -4.30
N GLU A 115 -3.93 -5.09 -5.27
CA GLU A 115 -3.24 -5.52 -6.50
C GLU A 115 -1.84 -6.08 -6.22
N LEU A 116 -1.13 -5.52 -5.23
CA LEU A 116 0.14 -6.10 -4.79
C LEU A 116 -0.06 -7.46 -4.12
N GLY A 117 -1.15 -7.63 -3.34
CA GLY A 117 -1.54 -8.91 -2.76
C GLY A 117 -1.79 -9.97 -3.82
N LYS A 118 -2.51 -9.63 -4.89
CA LYS A 118 -2.75 -10.54 -6.03
C LYS A 118 -1.45 -11.01 -6.67
N GLN A 119 -0.45 -10.14 -6.84
CA GLN A 119 0.85 -10.56 -7.39
C GLN A 119 1.57 -11.55 -6.45
N VAL A 120 1.48 -11.36 -5.13
CA VAL A 120 2.00 -12.34 -4.17
C VAL A 120 1.28 -13.68 -4.32
N GLU A 121 -0.06 -13.67 -4.37
CA GLU A 121 -0.88 -14.87 -4.51
C GLU A 121 -0.60 -15.62 -5.82
N THR A 122 -0.56 -14.92 -6.96
CA THR A 122 -0.20 -15.51 -8.26
C THR A 122 1.17 -16.17 -8.20
N MET A 123 2.17 -15.52 -7.62
CA MET A 123 3.51 -16.09 -7.51
C MET A 123 3.57 -17.27 -6.53
N GLN A 124 2.77 -17.26 -5.46
CA GLN A 124 2.60 -18.40 -4.57
C GLN A 124 1.97 -19.59 -5.31
N GLU A 125 0.94 -19.34 -6.12
CA GLU A 125 0.30 -20.36 -6.93
C GLU A 125 1.31 -20.96 -7.91
N ASP A 126 2.02 -20.13 -8.69
CA ASP A 126 3.03 -20.57 -9.68
C ASP A 126 4.15 -21.41 -9.07
N LEU A 127 4.49 -21.16 -7.81
CA LEU A 127 5.50 -21.92 -7.08
C LEU A 127 4.93 -23.07 -6.22
N ALA A 128 3.61 -23.26 -6.20
CA ALA A 128 2.92 -24.23 -5.35
C ALA A 128 3.21 -24.03 -3.84
N VAL A 129 3.20 -22.78 -3.38
CA VAL A 129 3.39 -22.41 -1.98
C VAL A 129 2.12 -22.67 -1.20
N ILE A 130 2.20 -23.54 -0.18
CA ILE A 130 1.08 -23.89 0.73
C ILE A 130 1.14 -23.14 2.05
N GLY A 131 2.20 -22.39 2.32
CA GLY A 131 2.33 -21.59 3.53
C GLY A 131 3.70 -20.95 3.70
N TRP A 132 3.88 -20.33 4.87
CA TRP A 132 5.14 -19.70 5.28
C TRP A 132 5.62 -20.34 6.59
N ASN A 133 6.93 -20.50 6.72
CA ASN A 133 7.60 -20.90 7.95
C ASN A 133 7.75 -19.69 8.89
N GLU A 134 8.05 -19.96 10.17
CA GLU A 134 8.29 -18.92 11.18
C GLU A 134 9.52 -18.06 10.87
N ASP A 135 10.50 -18.64 10.16
CA ASP A 135 11.72 -17.95 9.69
C ASP A 135 11.49 -17.11 8.42
N GLY A 136 10.27 -17.09 7.88
CA GLY A 136 9.92 -16.35 6.68
C GLY A 136 10.27 -17.05 5.37
N THR A 137 10.70 -18.31 5.39
CA THR A 137 10.84 -19.15 4.20
C THR A 137 9.49 -19.75 3.76
N ILE A 138 9.41 -20.23 2.52
CA ILE A 138 8.18 -20.78 1.94
C ILE A 138 8.02 -22.28 2.24
N LYS A 139 6.79 -22.72 2.46
CA LYS A 139 6.40 -24.14 2.48
C LYS A 139 5.81 -24.49 1.13
N LEU A 140 6.29 -25.57 0.51
CA LEU A 140 5.88 -26.01 -0.81
C LEU A 140 5.07 -27.30 -0.75
N ASP A 141 4.05 -27.41 -1.60
CA ASP A 141 3.61 -28.71 -2.07
C ASP A 141 4.65 -29.22 -3.06
N LEU A 142 5.50 -30.16 -2.61
CA LEU A 142 6.60 -30.67 -3.43
C LEU A 142 6.12 -31.35 -4.71
N GLN A 143 4.97 -32.03 -4.68
CA GLN A 143 4.46 -32.71 -5.87
C GLN A 143 4.00 -31.68 -6.91
N ALA A 144 3.13 -30.76 -6.50
CA ALA A 144 2.64 -29.70 -7.39
C ALA A 144 3.79 -28.81 -7.88
N HIS A 145 4.77 -28.53 -7.03
CA HIS A 145 5.96 -27.76 -7.39
C HIS A 145 6.78 -28.45 -8.48
N LEU A 146 7.05 -29.75 -8.35
CA LEU A 146 7.78 -30.53 -9.37
C LEU A 146 7.01 -30.60 -10.69
N GLU A 147 5.68 -30.70 -10.64
CA GLU A 147 4.84 -30.67 -11.85
C GLU A 147 4.95 -29.31 -12.57
N LYS A 148 4.89 -28.20 -11.82
CA LYS A 148 5.00 -26.84 -12.38
C LYS A 148 6.39 -26.52 -12.92
N THR A 149 7.44 -27.11 -12.33
CA THR A 149 8.84 -26.84 -12.69
C THR A 149 9.45 -27.91 -13.62
N LYS A 150 8.68 -28.89 -14.08
CA LYS A 150 9.15 -30.03 -14.91
C LYS A 150 9.91 -29.63 -16.19
N GLY A 151 9.66 -28.44 -16.73
CA GLY A 151 10.32 -27.92 -17.93
C GLY A 151 11.44 -26.91 -17.66
N TRP A 152 11.77 -26.66 -16.39
CA TRP A 152 12.80 -25.70 -16.03
C TRP A 152 14.19 -26.34 -16.18
N PRO A 153 15.24 -25.53 -16.45
CA PRO A 153 16.60 -26.04 -16.47
C PRO A 153 16.95 -26.68 -15.12
N LEU A 154 17.50 -27.91 -15.15
CA LEU A 154 18.05 -28.61 -13.98
C LEU A 154 19.50 -28.20 -13.72
#